data_AF-A0A642C4Q6-F1
#
_entry.id   AF-A0A642C4Q6-F1
#
_cell.length_a   1.000
_cell.length_b   1.000
_cell.length_c   1.000
_cell.angle_alpha   90.00
_cell.angle_beta   90.00
_cell.angle_gamma   90.00
#
_symmetry.space_group_name_H-M   'P 1'
#
loop_
_entity.id
_entity.type
_entity.pdbx_description
1 polymer ?
#
loop_
_entity_poly.entity_id
_entity_poly.type
_entity_poly.pdbx_seq_one_letter_code
_entity_poly.pdbx_strand_id
1 'polypeptide(L)'
;ALIDALIKGGHIDGYKKVGAGCGDSRAFVDLEENSLSDRKFRIECDLDYDDTLSYQDSFKWYNQSGRTADNYGSGDIALDITDGSLNGEEEYDDFHEYNCRETTTVYYHGQEYYCDVENLGEFTWIEKLEEYHHDSDVLSCSECEEDFLKEDKYYSDITEKDYCCEECRKKAEQEYKKENWHYSDYDEEYYEHTESITIYRVWNNILCEYEIKTISVESAQRLLEAEELHKLNGKLYDGIDEETGLPYAYEMNELNV
;
A
#
# COMPACT_ATOMS: atom_id res chain seq x y z
N ALA A 1 50.66 40.36 27.35
CA ALA A 1 50.92 40.34 28.81
C ALA A 1 50.83 38.93 29.39
N LEU A 2 49.66 38.27 29.40
CA LEU A 2 49.52 36.90 29.90
C LEU A 2 50.23 35.87 29.01
N ILE A 3 49.92 35.86 27.70
CA ILE A 3 50.52 34.91 26.75
C ILE A 3 52.05 35.04 26.72
N ASP A 4 52.59 36.25 26.65
CA ASP A 4 54.04 36.48 26.68
C ASP A 4 54.68 35.97 27.98
N ALA A 5 53.99 36.07 29.11
CA ALA A 5 54.48 35.57 30.39
C ALA A 5 54.47 34.04 30.43
N LEU A 6 53.45 33.40 29.85
CA LEU A 6 53.35 31.94 29.73
C LEU A 6 54.42 31.37 28.79
N ILE A 7 54.68 32.05 27.66
CA ILE A 7 55.76 31.69 26.73
C ILE A 7 57.12 31.83 27.44
N LYS A 8 57.39 32.97 28.07
CA LYS A 8 58.66 33.20 28.80
C LYS A 8 58.84 32.26 30.00
N GLY A 9 57.73 31.83 30.62
CA GLY A 9 57.71 30.86 31.70
C GLY A 9 57.87 29.40 31.24
N GLY A 10 57.90 29.14 29.93
CA GLY A 10 58.00 27.79 29.38
C GLY A 10 56.75 26.94 29.58
N HIS A 11 55.57 27.58 29.64
CA HIS A 11 54.28 26.91 29.83
C HIS A 11 53.51 26.69 28.52
N ILE A 12 54.04 27.15 27.38
CA ILE A 12 53.46 27.00 26.05
C ILE A 12 54.55 26.50 25.11
N ASP A 13 54.36 25.30 24.56
CA ASP A 13 55.30 24.67 23.65
C ASP A 13 54.98 24.93 22.17
N GLY A 14 53.75 25.36 21.87
CA GLY A 14 53.29 25.61 20.51
C GLY A 14 51.86 26.13 20.44
N TYR A 15 51.41 26.47 19.24
CA TYR A 15 50.09 27.03 18.98
C TYR A 15 49.59 26.68 17.58
N LYS A 16 48.28 26.85 17.34
CA LYS A 16 47.70 26.66 16.00
C LYS A 16 48.06 27.83 15.09
N LYS A 17 48.58 27.52 13.90
CA LYS A 17 49.06 28.51 12.93
C LYS A 17 47.94 29.46 12.51
N VAL A 18 48.21 30.76 12.57
CA VAL A 18 47.28 31.80 12.14
C VAL A 18 47.05 31.70 10.62
N GLY A 19 45.78 31.71 10.20
CA GLY A 19 45.39 31.56 8.79
C GLY A 19 45.32 30.11 8.30
N ALA A 20 45.52 29.11 9.18
CA ALA A 20 45.15 27.74 8.88
C ALA A 20 43.63 27.63 8.70
N GLY A 21 43.20 26.84 7.72
CA GLY A 21 41.77 26.62 7.49
C GLY A 21 41.15 25.74 8.57
N CYS A 22 39.84 25.89 8.80
CA CYS A 22 39.08 25.13 9.80
C CYS A 22 39.09 23.60 9.55
N GLY A 23 39.51 23.18 8.36
CA GLY A 23 39.73 21.79 7.98
C GLY A 23 41.01 21.17 8.55
N ASP A 24 42.01 21.99 8.90
CA ASP A 24 43.38 21.52 9.17
C ASP A 24 43.64 21.33 10.67
N SER A 25 43.38 20.11 11.14
CA SER A 25 43.60 19.72 12.54
C SER A 25 45.09 19.59 12.89
N ARG A 26 46.00 19.61 11.92
CA ARG A 26 47.44 19.38 12.16
C ARG A 26 48.29 20.64 12.00
N ALA A 27 47.68 21.78 11.72
CA ALA A 27 48.36 23.07 11.54
C ALA A 27 48.86 23.68 12.86
N PHE A 28 49.64 22.93 13.64
CA PHE A 28 50.32 23.41 14.84
C PHE A 28 51.79 23.73 14.53
N VAL A 29 52.31 24.77 15.18
CA VAL A 29 53.72 25.18 15.11
C VAL A 29 54.28 25.41 16.50
N ASP A 30 55.60 25.26 16.65
CA ASP A 30 56.28 25.66 17.88
C ASP A 30 56.49 27.19 17.94
N LEU A 31 57.15 27.66 19.00
CA LEU A 31 57.43 29.09 19.22
C LEU A 31 58.40 29.69 18.19
N GLU A 32 59.12 28.87 17.42
CA GLU A 32 60.05 29.25 16.35
C GLU A 32 59.41 29.09 14.95
N GLU A 33 58.10 28.83 14.90
CA GLU A 33 57.31 28.57 13.69
C GLU A 33 57.66 27.26 12.96
N ASN A 34 58.36 26.32 13.60
CA ASN A 34 58.58 24.99 13.02
C ASN A 34 57.29 24.16 13.08
N SER A 35 57.04 23.34 12.05
CA SER A 35 55.86 22.49 11.97
C SER A 35 55.82 21.43 13.08
N LEU A 36 54.65 21.29 13.71
CA LEU A 36 54.33 20.21 14.66
C LEU A 36 53.30 19.23 14.10
N SER A 37 53.11 19.17 12.77
CA SER A 37 52.11 18.32 12.11
C SER A 37 52.21 16.83 12.42
N ASP A 38 53.40 16.36 12.77
CA ASP A 38 53.67 14.95 13.10
C ASP A 38 53.41 14.62 14.58
N ARG A 39 53.09 15.63 15.39
CA ARG A 39 52.75 15.46 16.79
C ARG A 39 51.26 15.14 16.93
N LYS A 40 50.97 14.22 17.86
CA LYS A 40 49.62 13.84 18.25
C LYS A 40 49.27 14.56 19.54
N PHE A 41 48.34 15.50 19.47
CA PHE A 41 47.82 16.23 20.61
C PHE A 41 46.48 15.64 21.02
N ARG A 42 46.21 15.69 22.32
CA ARG A 42 44.98 15.19 22.92
C ARG A 42 44.54 16.12 24.04
N ILE A 43 43.24 16.34 24.14
CA ILE A 43 42.59 17.01 25.26
C ILE A 43 41.61 16.05 25.94
N GLU A 44 41.41 16.24 27.24
CA GLU A 44 40.24 15.69 27.93
C GLU A 44 38.99 16.37 27.37
N CYS A 45 37.98 15.57 27.04
CA CYS A 45 36.75 16.04 26.44
C CYS A 45 35.63 15.13 26.95
N ASP A 46 34.74 15.72 27.75
CA ASP A 46 33.70 15.00 28.48
C ASP A 46 32.37 15.27 27.77
N LEU A 47 32.05 14.47 26.75
CA LEU A 47 30.80 14.61 25.99
C LEU A 47 29.94 13.37 26.14
N ASP A 48 28.68 13.60 26.50
CA ASP A 48 27.59 12.64 26.48
C ASP A 48 26.71 12.84 25.23
N TYR A 49 25.85 11.87 24.91
CA TYR A 49 25.13 11.81 23.63
C TYR A 49 24.23 13.03 23.36
N ASP A 50 23.62 13.57 24.41
CA ASP A 50 22.69 14.71 24.34
C ASP A 50 23.39 16.07 24.51
N ASP A 51 24.71 16.07 24.68
CA ASP A 51 25.46 17.32 24.83
C ASP A 51 25.46 18.10 23.51
N THR A 52 25.22 19.40 23.62
CA THR A 52 25.29 20.29 22.46
C THR A 52 26.72 20.34 21.94
N LEU A 53 26.93 19.88 20.71
CA LEU A 53 28.22 19.92 20.06
C LEU A 53 28.54 21.33 19.57
N SER A 54 29.73 21.81 19.92
CA SER A 54 30.34 22.97 19.28
C SER A 54 31.40 22.50 18.29
N TYR A 55 31.34 23.01 17.06
CA TYR A 55 32.29 22.70 16.00
C TYR A 55 33.75 22.77 16.49
N GLN A 56 34.49 21.66 16.39
CA GLN A 56 35.90 21.61 16.78
C GLN A 56 36.82 21.71 15.56
N ASP A 57 37.62 22.77 15.51
CA ASP A 57 38.58 22.99 14.41
C ASP A 57 39.85 22.14 14.57
N SER A 58 40.31 21.93 15.81
CA SER A 58 41.64 21.36 16.07
C SER A 58 41.62 19.94 16.61
N PHE A 59 40.65 19.59 17.44
CA PHE A 59 40.51 18.29 18.09
C PHE A 59 39.25 17.61 17.57
N LYS A 60 39.36 17.10 16.35
CA LYS A 60 38.22 16.64 15.55
C LYS A 60 37.79 15.23 15.85
N TRP A 61 38.64 14.42 16.48
CA TRP A 61 38.40 13.00 16.60
C TRP A 61 38.15 12.65 18.05
N TYR A 62 36.90 12.37 18.38
CA TYR A 62 36.48 12.05 19.72
C TYR A 62 36.52 10.55 19.98
N ASN A 63 37.27 10.15 21.00
CA ASN A 63 37.27 8.80 21.55
C ASN A 63 36.37 8.78 22.78
N GLN A 64 35.18 8.19 22.62
CA GLN A 64 34.16 8.17 23.65
C GLN A 64 34.58 7.32 24.86
N SER A 65 35.21 6.17 24.61
CA SER A 65 35.67 5.27 25.69
C SER A 65 36.75 5.92 26.56
N GLY A 66 37.61 6.74 25.94
CA GLY A 66 38.68 7.46 26.61
C GLY A 66 38.29 8.86 27.09
N ARG A 67 37.10 9.36 26.72
CA ARG A 67 36.61 10.74 26.97
C ARG A 67 37.67 11.78 26.60
N THR A 68 38.21 11.63 25.39
CA THR A 68 39.30 12.48 24.89
C THR A 68 39.11 12.80 23.41
N ALA A 69 39.53 13.99 23.00
CA ALA A 69 39.54 14.40 21.61
C ALA A 69 40.98 14.61 21.11
N ASP A 70 41.26 14.19 19.88
CA ASP A 70 42.58 14.28 19.26
C ASP A 70 42.56 14.95 17.87
N ASN A 71 43.76 15.33 17.42
CA ASN A 71 43.96 16.03 16.15
C ASN A 71 44.42 15.14 14.99
N TYR A 72 44.56 13.83 15.19
CA TYR A 72 45.30 12.92 14.31
C TYR A 72 44.47 11.75 13.75
N GLY A 73 43.21 11.56 14.15
CA GLY A 73 42.32 10.57 13.55
C GLY A 73 42.16 9.28 14.35
N SER A 74 42.30 9.32 15.67
CA SER A 74 42.17 8.12 16.53
C SER A 74 40.88 8.04 17.35
N GLY A 75 39.87 8.83 16.99
CA GLY A 75 38.54 8.84 17.60
C GLY A 75 37.49 8.13 16.74
N ASP A 76 36.43 7.68 17.40
CA ASP A 76 35.30 6.96 16.81
C ASP A 76 34.27 7.91 16.17
N ILE A 77 34.29 9.19 16.59
CA ILE A 77 33.31 10.20 16.20
C ILE A 77 34.03 11.47 15.71
N ALA A 78 33.56 12.05 14.62
CA ALA A 78 34.04 13.33 14.10
C ALA A 78 33.29 14.50 14.75
N LEU A 79 34.02 15.43 15.37
CA LEU A 79 33.52 16.65 16.02
C LEU A 79 33.59 17.89 15.10
N ASP A 80 33.96 17.70 13.82
CA ASP A 80 33.90 18.76 12.80
C ASP A 80 32.64 18.67 11.93
N ILE A 81 31.62 17.99 12.44
CA ILE A 81 30.25 18.05 11.91
C ILE A 81 29.51 19.25 12.51
N THR A 82 28.53 19.77 11.78
CA THR A 82 27.68 20.89 12.21
C THR A 82 26.42 20.43 12.94
N ASP A 83 26.23 19.12 13.07
CA ASP A 83 25.03 18.53 13.67
C ASP A 83 25.09 18.70 15.19
N GLY A 84 23.97 19.14 15.78
CA GLY A 84 23.94 19.70 17.13
C GLY A 84 24.20 18.72 18.28
N SER A 85 24.30 17.42 18.01
CA SER A 85 24.53 16.36 19.01
C SER A 85 25.36 15.21 18.43
N LEU A 86 25.87 14.32 19.29
CA LEU A 86 26.62 13.12 18.86
C LEU A 86 25.72 12.06 18.19
N ASN A 87 24.38 12.18 18.32
CA ASN A 87 23.41 11.21 17.81
C ASN A 87 22.97 11.47 16.36
N GLY A 88 23.28 12.65 15.78
CA GLY A 88 22.81 13.07 14.46
C GLY A 88 21.49 13.86 14.52
N GLU A 89 20.96 14.25 13.36
CA GLU A 89 19.62 14.85 13.26
C GLU A 89 18.57 13.78 13.59
N GLU A 90 17.88 13.95 14.72
CA GLU A 90 16.75 13.10 15.10
C GLU A 90 15.50 13.64 14.40
N GLU A 91 14.77 12.75 13.71
CA GLU A 91 13.43 13.04 13.22
C GLU A 91 12.39 12.83 14.33
N TYR A 92 11.16 13.30 14.13
CA TYR A 92 10.10 13.23 15.13
C TYR A 92 8.93 12.45 14.57
N ASP A 93 8.59 11.35 15.24
CA ASP A 93 7.37 10.61 15.01
C ASP A 93 6.20 11.41 15.60
N ASP A 94 5.47 12.10 14.72
CA ASP A 94 4.31 12.92 15.07
C ASP A 94 3.11 12.07 15.53
N PHE A 95 3.05 10.81 15.11
CA PHE A 95 1.92 9.93 15.42
C PHE A 95 2.06 9.30 16.81
N HIS A 96 3.27 8.85 17.15
CA HIS A 96 3.59 8.22 18.44
C HIS A 96 4.24 9.18 19.45
N GLU A 97 4.51 10.42 19.06
CA GLU A 97 5.04 11.52 19.87
C GLU A 97 6.46 11.29 20.45
N TYR A 98 7.42 10.78 19.66
CA TYR A 98 8.81 10.58 20.10
C TYR A 98 9.87 10.83 19.02
N ASN A 99 11.12 11.09 19.42
CA ASN A 99 12.25 11.24 18.49
C ASN A 99 12.73 9.89 17.95
N CYS A 100 12.88 9.77 16.64
CA CYS A 100 13.37 8.56 15.96
C CYS A 100 14.48 8.90 14.96
N ARG A 101 15.03 7.88 14.31
CA ARG A 101 16.14 8.05 13.34
C ARG A 101 15.66 8.41 11.94
N GLU A 102 14.49 7.91 11.56
CA GLU A 102 13.94 8.03 10.22
C GLU A 102 12.42 7.88 10.30
N THR A 103 11.71 8.78 9.64
CA THR A 103 10.26 8.74 9.49
C THR A 103 9.85 8.47 8.06
N THR A 104 8.64 7.94 7.89
CA THR A 104 7.94 7.87 6.62
C THR A 104 6.56 8.50 6.76
N THR A 105 5.98 8.90 5.63
CA THR A 105 4.63 9.46 5.58
C THR A 105 3.59 8.35 5.74
N VAL A 106 2.65 8.54 6.67
CA VAL A 106 1.50 7.66 6.91
C VAL A 106 0.22 8.47 6.95
N TYR A 107 -0.92 7.82 6.72
CA TYR A 107 -2.22 8.45 6.72
C TYR A 107 -3.17 7.83 7.74
N TYR A 108 -3.84 8.69 8.51
CA TYR A 108 -4.89 8.31 9.46
C TYR A 108 -6.09 9.23 9.32
N HIS A 109 -7.25 8.66 9.00
CA HIS A 109 -8.50 9.37 8.69
C HIS A 109 -8.32 10.50 7.66
N GLY A 110 -7.52 10.23 6.63
CA GLY A 110 -7.20 11.19 5.55
C GLY A 110 -6.27 12.33 5.96
N GLN A 111 -5.66 12.26 7.14
CA GLN A 111 -4.66 13.21 7.62
C GLN A 111 -3.26 12.59 7.52
N GLU A 112 -2.30 13.39 7.08
CA GLU A 112 -0.89 13.02 6.93
C GLU A 112 -0.15 13.14 8.27
N TYR A 113 0.69 12.15 8.58
CA TYR A 113 1.59 12.13 9.73
C TYR A 113 2.98 11.61 9.31
N TYR A 114 4.02 11.98 10.06
CA TYR A 114 5.34 11.37 9.97
C TYR A 114 5.50 10.34 11.09
N CYS A 115 5.77 9.08 10.72
CA CYS A 115 5.84 7.95 11.64
C CYS A 115 7.19 7.26 11.53
N ASP A 116 7.74 6.79 12.64
CA ASP A 116 8.98 6.02 12.68
C ASP A 116 8.87 4.78 11.77
N VAL A 117 9.85 4.62 10.87
CA VAL A 117 9.91 3.48 9.94
C VAL A 117 10.01 2.13 10.64
N GLU A 118 10.52 2.11 11.88
CA GLU A 118 10.61 0.91 12.71
C GLU A 118 9.32 0.61 13.50
N ASN A 119 8.32 1.49 13.44
CA ASN A 119 7.06 1.39 14.18
C ASN A 119 5.80 1.53 13.31
N LEU A 120 5.74 0.77 12.21
CA LEU A 120 4.62 0.77 11.26
C LEU A 120 3.58 -0.35 11.52
N GLY A 121 3.55 -0.90 12.73
CA GLY A 121 2.73 -2.10 13.04
C GLY A 121 1.21 -1.90 12.95
N GLU A 122 0.74 -0.65 12.95
CA GLU A 122 -0.67 -0.25 12.87
C GLU A 122 -1.06 0.31 11.49
N PHE A 123 -0.15 0.18 10.51
CA PHE A 123 -0.31 0.71 9.17
C PHE A 123 -0.15 -0.40 8.12
N THR A 124 -1.04 -0.38 7.14
CA THR A 124 -1.03 -1.25 5.98
C THR A 124 -0.53 -0.48 4.77
N TRP A 125 0.37 -1.10 4.00
CA TRP A 125 0.85 -0.55 2.74
C TRP A 125 -0.13 -0.82 1.60
N ILE A 126 -0.62 0.24 0.95
CA ILE A 126 -1.48 0.12 -0.22
C ILE A 126 -0.64 0.27 -1.49
N GLU A 127 -0.33 -0.86 -2.15
CA GLU A 127 0.54 -0.89 -3.33
C GLU A 127 0.11 0.05 -4.46
N LYS A 128 -1.21 0.18 -4.68
CA LYS A 128 -1.76 1.01 -5.75
C LYS A 128 -1.55 2.51 -5.54
N LEU A 129 -1.50 2.94 -4.28
CA LEU A 129 -1.29 4.34 -3.91
C LEU A 129 0.18 4.63 -3.62
N GLU A 130 0.97 3.59 -3.34
CA GLU A 130 2.34 3.70 -2.81
C GLU A 130 2.39 4.46 -1.47
N GLU A 131 1.43 4.15 -0.59
CA GLU A 131 1.21 4.87 0.68
C GLU A 131 0.89 3.92 1.84
N TYR A 132 1.28 4.31 3.05
CA TYR A 132 0.87 3.66 4.31
C TYR A 132 -0.41 4.29 4.85
N HIS A 133 -1.42 3.46 5.12
CA HIS A 133 -2.69 3.88 5.71
C HIS A 133 -2.96 3.08 6.97
N HIS A 134 -3.49 3.74 7.99
CA HIS A 134 -3.81 3.09 9.27
C HIS A 134 -4.83 1.98 9.06
N ASP A 135 -4.69 0.87 9.78
CA ASP A 135 -5.51 -0.34 9.60
C ASP A 135 -7.02 -0.07 9.77
N SER A 136 -7.40 0.97 10.52
CA SER A 136 -8.80 1.38 10.65
C SER A 136 -9.43 1.90 9.37
N ASP A 137 -8.65 2.33 8.38
CA ASP A 137 -9.12 2.95 7.14
C ASP A 137 -9.07 1.99 5.96
N VAL A 138 -8.54 0.78 6.19
CA VAL A 138 -8.24 -0.22 5.16
C VAL A 138 -9.24 -1.38 5.22
N LEU A 139 -9.55 -1.94 4.05
CA LEU A 139 -10.29 -3.18 3.86
C LEU A 139 -9.53 -4.09 2.90
N SER A 140 -9.71 -5.40 3.03
CA SER A 140 -9.17 -6.39 2.09
C SER A 140 -10.25 -6.86 1.13
N CYS A 141 -9.95 -6.90 -0.16
CA CYS A 141 -10.89 -7.32 -1.19
C CYS A 141 -11.04 -8.84 -1.23
N SER A 142 -12.26 -9.36 -1.20
CA SER A 142 -12.48 -10.82 -1.22
C SER A 142 -12.17 -11.50 -2.56
N GLU A 143 -11.97 -10.73 -3.64
CA GLU A 143 -11.79 -11.27 -5.00
C GLU A 143 -10.34 -11.29 -5.47
N CYS A 144 -9.57 -10.26 -5.11
CA CYS A 144 -8.17 -10.13 -5.48
C CYS A 144 -7.21 -10.19 -4.29
N GLU A 145 -7.73 -10.23 -3.05
CA GLU A 145 -6.95 -10.24 -1.81
C GLU A 145 -6.11 -8.97 -1.58
N GLU A 146 -6.27 -7.94 -2.41
CA GLU A 146 -5.59 -6.65 -2.24
C GLU A 146 -6.29 -5.76 -1.21
N ASP A 147 -5.49 -5.01 -0.45
CA ASP A 147 -5.95 -4.00 0.49
C ASP A 147 -6.29 -2.68 -0.22
N PHE A 148 -7.37 -2.03 0.22
CA PHE A 148 -7.90 -0.80 -0.36
C PHE A 148 -8.56 0.09 0.69
N LEU A 149 -8.73 1.37 0.36
CA LEU A 149 -9.35 2.34 1.27
C LEU A 149 -10.86 2.13 1.41
N LYS A 150 -11.36 2.23 2.65
CA LYS A 150 -12.79 2.17 2.97
C LYS A 150 -13.61 3.19 2.19
N GLU A 151 -13.06 4.36 1.92
CA GLU A 151 -13.75 5.43 1.21
C GLU A 151 -13.95 5.11 -0.29
N ASP A 152 -13.06 4.30 -0.87
CA ASP A 152 -13.07 3.92 -2.29
C ASP A 152 -13.84 2.63 -2.58
N LYS A 153 -14.64 2.16 -1.62
CA LYS A 153 -15.30 0.87 -1.69
C LYS A 153 -16.40 0.81 -2.75
N TYR A 154 -16.47 -0.33 -3.44
CA TYR A 154 -17.53 -0.68 -4.36
C TYR A 154 -18.44 -1.72 -3.71
N TYR A 155 -19.56 -1.30 -3.15
CA TYR A 155 -20.53 -2.21 -2.54
C TYR A 155 -21.37 -2.95 -3.60
N SER A 156 -21.67 -4.23 -3.35
CA SER A 156 -22.62 -5.02 -4.14
C SER A 156 -23.85 -5.39 -3.33
N ASP A 157 -25.03 -5.10 -3.87
CA ASP A 157 -26.31 -5.55 -3.31
C ASP A 157 -26.56 -7.06 -3.49
N ILE A 158 -25.80 -7.72 -4.39
CA ILE A 158 -26.00 -9.13 -4.73
C ILE A 158 -25.19 -10.03 -3.80
N THR A 159 -23.95 -9.66 -3.52
CA THR A 159 -23.08 -10.43 -2.63
C THR A 159 -23.03 -9.86 -1.20
N GLU A 160 -23.63 -8.68 -0.97
CA GLU A 160 -23.63 -7.92 0.28
C GLU A 160 -22.22 -7.58 0.80
N LYS A 161 -21.24 -7.41 -0.09
CA LYS A 161 -19.83 -7.17 0.22
C LYS A 161 -19.27 -5.91 -0.43
N ASP A 162 -18.18 -5.42 0.16
CA ASP A 162 -17.38 -4.30 -0.34
C ASP A 162 -16.17 -4.81 -1.14
N TYR A 163 -15.90 -4.19 -2.29
CA TYR A 163 -14.82 -4.56 -3.21
C TYR A 163 -13.91 -3.37 -3.54
N CYS A 164 -12.64 -3.65 -3.88
CA CYS A 164 -11.66 -2.61 -4.21
C CYS A 164 -11.94 -1.89 -5.54
N CYS A 165 -12.67 -2.54 -6.45
CA CYS A 165 -12.98 -1.98 -7.77
C CYS A 165 -14.23 -2.61 -8.39
N GLU A 166 -14.76 -1.92 -9.40
CA GLU A 166 -15.91 -2.34 -10.19
C GLU A 166 -15.71 -3.70 -10.89
N GLU A 167 -14.48 -4.03 -11.32
CA GLU A 167 -14.18 -5.29 -11.99
C GLU A 167 -14.25 -6.48 -11.02
N CYS A 168 -13.66 -6.34 -9.83
CA CYS A 168 -13.77 -7.34 -8.76
C CYS A 168 -15.25 -7.54 -8.38
N ARG A 169 -16.00 -6.46 -8.16
CA ARG A 169 -17.43 -6.53 -7.85
C ARG A 169 -18.20 -7.33 -8.92
N LYS A 170 -18.04 -6.97 -10.19
CA LYS A 170 -18.75 -7.64 -11.31
C LYS A 170 -18.39 -9.12 -11.42
N LYS A 171 -17.12 -9.47 -11.24
CA LYS A 171 -16.66 -10.85 -11.25
C LYS A 171 -17.32 -11.64 -10.12
N ALA A 172 -17.30 -11.11 -8.90
CA ALA A 172 -17.94 -11.72 -7.73
C ALA A 172 -19.44 -11.92 -7.94
N GLU A 173 -20.14 -10.89 -8.43
CA GLU A 173 -21.56 -10.95 -8.73
C GLU A 173 -21.88 -12.01 -9.79
N GLN A 174 -21.03 -12.14 -10.81
CA GLN A 174 -21.22 -13.13 -11.86
C GLN A 174 -21.05 -14.56 -11.33
N GLU A 175 -20.03 -14.80 -10.51
CA GLU A 175 -19.80 -16.09 -9.86
C GLU A 175 -20.96 -16.43 -8.92
N TYR A 176 -21.40 -15.47 -8.10
CA TYR A 176 -22.54 -15.64 -7.21
C TYR A 176 -23.82 -15.99 -7.97
N LYS A 177 -24.14 -15.27 -9.06
CA LYS A 177 -25.30 -15.54 -9.91
C LYS A 177 -25.23 -16.94 -10.53
N LYS A 178 -24.05 -17.37 -10.97
CA LYS A 178 -23.84 -18.72 -11.51
C LYS A 178 -24.21 -19.82 -10.52
N GLU A 179 -23.90 -19.62 -9.24
CA GLU A 179 -24.11 -20.61 -8.20
C GLU A 179 -25.50 -20.57 -7.58
N ASN A 180 -26.12 -19.38 -7.53
CA ASN A 180 -27.33 -19.15 -6.72
C ASN A 180 -28.57 -18.78 -7.54
N TRP A 181 -28.43 -18.35 -8.81
CA TRP A 181 -29.55 -17.84 -9.63
C TRP A 181 -29.85 -18.77 -10.82
N HIS A 182 -30.96 -18.51 -11.50
CA HIS A 182 -31.44 -19.29 -12.63
C HIS A 182 -31.11 -18.63 -13.96
N TYR A 183 -30.37 -19.33 -14.82
CA TYR A 183 -29.99 -18.83 -16.14
C TYR A 183 -31.09 -19.02 -17.17
N SER A 184 -31.38 -17.98 -17.94
CA SER A 184 -32.22 -18.03 -19.14
C SER A 184 -31.39 -18.19 -20.41
N ASP A 185 -31.60 -19.29 -21.13
CA ASP A 185 -30.97 -19.52 -22.43
C ASP A 185 -31.42 -18.53 -23.50
N TYR A 186 -32.67 -18.07 -23.44
CA TYR A 186 -33.23 -17.11 -24.40
C TYR A 186 -32.77 -15.67 -24.13
N ASP A 187 -32.84 -15.23 -22.87
CA ASP A 187 -32.49 -13.86 -22.49
C ASP A 187 -30.97 -13.68 -22.30
N GLU A 188 -30.21 -14.78 -22.19
CA GLU A 188 -28.79 -14.80 -21.88
C GLU A 188 -28.43 -14.12 -20.54
N GLU A 189 -29.37 -14.16 -19.58
CA GLU A 189 -29.28 -13.49 -18.28
C GLU A 189 -29.68 -14.39 -17.09
N TYR A 190 -29.30 -13.98 -15.88
CA TYR A 190 -29.62 -14.68 -14.63
C TYR A 190 -30.78 -14.02 -13.89
N TYR A 191 -31.66 -14.84 -13.32
CA TYR A 191 -32.82 -14.43 -12.56
C TYR A 191 -32.78 -15.04 -11.15
N GLU A 192 -32.95 -14.21 -10.13
CA GLU A 192 -32.88 -14.63 -8.72
C GLU A 192 -33.98 -15.63 -8.36
N HIS A 193 -35.21 -15.40 -8.83
CA HIS A 193 -36.36 -16.19 -8.44
C HIS A 193 -36.74 -17.22 -9.50
N THR A 194 -36.97 -18.46 -9.07
CA THR A 194 -37.50 -19.55 -9.92
C THR A 194 -38.79 -19.17 -10.64
N GLU A 195 -39.64 -18.35 -10.03
CA GLU A 195 -40.91 -17.91 -10.62
C GLU A 195 -40.71 -16.92 -11.78
N SER A 196 -39.53 -16.31 -11.90
CA SER A 196 -39.19 -15.40 -12.99
C SER A 196 -38.77 -16.13 -14.26
N ILE A 197 -38.52 -17.44 -14.17
CA ILE A 197 -38.07 -18.27 -15.29
C ILE A 197 -39.07 -19.40 -15.57
N THR A 198 -39.20 -19.74 -16.84
CA THR A 198 -39.96 -20.90 -17.30
C THR A 198 -39.16 -21.64 -18.37
N ILE A 199 -39.69 -22.78 -18.80
CA ILE A 199 -39.11 -23.56 -19.90
C ILE A 199 -39.95 -23.43 -21.15
N TYR A 200 -39.28 -23.42 -22.30
CA TYR A 200 -39.90 -23.53 -23.60
C TYR A 200 -39.17 -24.58 -24.44
N ARG A 201 -39.87 -25.06 -25.46
CA ARG A 201 -39.38 -26.11 -26.35
C ARG A 201 -38.95 -25.47 -27.65
N VAL A 202 -37.68 -25.64 -27.98
CA VAL A 202 -37.04 -25.11 -29.18
C VAL A 202 -36.87 -26.22 -30.20
N TRP A 203 -37.39 -26.04 -31.41
CA TRP A 203 -37.31 -27.07 -32.45
C TRP A 203 -35.89 -27.15 -33.04
N ASN A 204 -35.24 -28.31 -32.89
CA ASN A 204 -33.97 -28.60 -33.53
C ASN A 204 -34.21 -29.29 -34.89
N ASN A 205 -34.00 -28.55 -35.99
CA ASN A 205 -34.19 -29.06 -37.36
C ASN A 205 -33.22 -30.20 -37.76
N ILE A 206 -32.07 -30.33 -37.08
CA ILE A 206 -31.07 -31.36 -37.41
C ILE A 206 -31.44 -32.68 -36.75
N LEU A 207 -31.84 -32.62 -35.49
CA LEU A 207 -32.22 -33.78 -34.69
C LEU A 207 -33.69 -34.16 -34.87
N CYS A 208 -34.50 -33.26 -35.44
CA CYS A 208 -35.95 -33.39 -35.58
C CYS A 208 -36.63 -33.64 -34.23
N GLU A 209 -36.18 -32.93 -33.19
CA GLU A 209 -36.72 -33.01 -31.84
C GLU A 209 -36.74 -31.63 -31.16
N TYR A 210 -37.54 -31.49 -30.11
CA TYR A 210 -37.55 -30.28 -29.30
C TYR A 210 -36.50 -30.36 -28.19
N GLU A 211 -35.66 -29.33 -28.11
CA GLU A 211 -34.77 -29.09 -26.98
C GLU A 211 -35.51 -28.29 -25.90
N ILE A 212 -35.25 -28.61 -24.63
CA ILE A 212 -35.77 -27.82 -23.51
C ILE A 212 -34.78 -26.70 -23.23
N LYS A 213 -35.24 -25.47 -23.31
CA LYS A 213 -34.47 -24.27 -22.97
C LYS A 213 -35.23 -23.42 -21.95
N THR A 214 -34.51 -22.55 -21.25
CA THR A 214 -35.09 -21.62 -20.28
C THR A 214 -35.32 -20.23 -20.89
N ILE A 215 -36.39 -19.58 -20.46
CA ILE A 215 -36.79 -18.23 -20.88
C ILE A 215 -37.40 -17.50 -19.68
N SER A 216 -37.19 -16.20 -19.54
CA SER A 216 -37.92 -15.43 -18.53
C SER A 216 -39.43 -15.46 -18.80
N VAL A 217 -40.22 -15.40 -17.74
CA VAL A 217 -41.69 -15.34 -17.84
C VAL A 217 -42.13 -14.10 -18.61
N GLU A 218 -41.42 -12.98 -18.45
CA GLU A 218 -41.69 -11.73 -19.18
C GLU A 218 -41.43 -11.88 -20.68
N SER A 219 -40.27 -12.40 -21.09
CA SER A 219 -39.98 -12.64 -22.51
C SER A 219 -40.91 -13.67 -23.12
N ALA A 220 -41.24 -14.74 -22.41
CA ALA A 220 -42.23 -15.72 -22.87
C ALA A 220 -43.61 -15.07 -23.12
N GLN A 221 -44.06 -14.19 -22.23
CA GLN A 221 -45.32 -13.48 -22.38
C GLN A 221 -45.31 -12.54 -23.60
N ARG A 222 -44.23 -11.77 -23.80
CA ARG A 222 -44.07 -10.91 -24.97
C ARG A 222 -44.11 -11.71 -26.28
N LEU A 223 -43.45 -12.86 -26.33
CA LEU A 223 -43.44 -13.70 -27.54
C LEU A 223 -44.80 -14.36 -27.80
N LEU A 224 -45.55 -14.72 -26.75
CA LEU A 224 -46.93 -15.20 -26.91
C LEU A 224 -47.83 -14.13 -27.51
N GLU A 225 -47.67 -12.86 -27.10
CA GLU A 225 -48.43 -11.73 -27.64
C GLU A 225 -48.03 -11.38 -29.08
N ALA A 226 -46.77 -11.60 -29.44
CA ALA A 226 -46.26 -11.44 -30.80
C ALA A 226 -46.59 -12.63 -31.72
N GLU A 227 -47.24 -13.68 -31.20
CA GLU A 227 -47.50 -14.95 -31.91
C GLU A 227 -46.23 -15.70 -32.37
N GLU A 228 -45.08 -15.40 -31.75
CA GLU A 228 -43.78 -16.06 -31.99
C GLU A 228 -43.56 -17.27 -31.07
N LEU A 229 -44.38 -17.40 -30.02
CA LEU A 229 -44.40 -18.55 -29.13
C LEU A 229 -45.81 -19.12 -29.09
N HIS A 230 -45.92 -20.44 -28.97
CA HIS A 230 -47.19 -21.14 -28.97
C HIS A 230 -47.38 -21.92 -27.68
N LYS A 231 -48.56 -21.77 -27.06
CA LYS A 231 -48.92 -22.48 -25.82
C LYS A 231 -49.91 -23.60 -26.11
N LEU A 232 -49.49 -24.85 -25.90
CA LEU A 232 -50.33 -26.04 -26.08
C LEU A 232 -50.22 -26.94 -24.83
N ASN A 233 -51.36 -27.36 -24.27
CA ASN A 233 -51.41 -28.20 -23.05
C ASN A 233 -50.54 -27.67 -21.89
N GLY A 234 -50.47 -26.34 -21.73
CA GLY A 234 -49.64 -25.69 -20.70
C GLY A 234 -48.13 -25.67 -21.00
N LYS A 235 -47.69 -26.22 -22.14
CA LYS A 235 -46.30 -26.24 -22.61
C LYS A 235 -46.08 -25.13 -23.65
N LEU A 236 -44.90 -24.51 -23.64
CA LEU A 236 -44.50 -23.45 -24.59
C LEU A 236 -43.60 -24.03 -25.69
N TYR A 237 -43.81 -23.59 -26.93
CA TYR A 237 -43.10 -24.03 -28.15
C TYR A 237 -42.73 -22.83 -29.02
N ASP A 238 -41.51 -22.80 -29.57
CA ASP A 238 -41.03 -21.76 -30.50
C ASP A 238 -41.50 -21.94 -31.95
N GLY A 239 -42.01 -23.11 -32.27
CA GLY A 239 -42.52 -23.45 -33.60
C GLY A 239 -43.45 -24.65 -33.51
N ILE A 240 -44.48 -24.64 -34.35
CA ILE A 240 -45.48 -25.70 -34.50
C ILE A 240 -45.82 -25.88 -35.98
N ASP A 241 -46.42 -27.00 -36.33
CA ASP A 241 -46.95 -27.22 -37.68
C ASP A 241 -48.15 -26.30 -37.91
N GLU A 242 -48.03 -25.37 -38.86
CA GLU A 242 -49.05 -24.35 -39.15
C GLU A 242 -50.36 -24.94 -39.69
N GLU A 243 -50.32 -26.11 -40.33
CA GLU A 243 -51.49 -26.76 -40.92
C GLU A 243 -52.34 -27.45 -39.83
N THR A 244 -51.67 -28.06 -38.85
CA THR A 244 -52.32 -28.84 -37.79
C THR A 244 -52.47 -28.07 -36.47
N GLY A 245 -51.68 -27.01 -36.26
CA GLY A 245 -51.56 -26.30 -34.99
C GLY A 245 -50.89 -27.12 -33.88
N LEU A 246 -50.19 -28.21 -34.23
CA LEU A 246 -49.56 -29.14 -33.28
C LEU A 246 -48.02 -29.07 -33.36
N PRO A 247 -47.30 -29.34 -32.26
CA PRO A 247 -45.85 -29.51 -32.29
C PRO A 247 -45.36 -30.47 -33.39
N TYR A 248 -44.24 -30.15 -34.04
CA TYR A 248 -43.73 -30.89 -35.21
C TYR A 248 -43.49 -32.39 -34.95
N ALA A 249 -42.96 -32.73 -33.78
CA ALA A 249 -42.88 -34.10 -33.28
C ALA A 249 -43.92 -34.30 -32.18
N TYR A 250 -45.20 -34.42 -32.57
CA TYR A 250 -46.26 -34.72 -31.62
C TYR A 250 -46.29 -36.22 -31.30
N GLU A 251 -45.84 -36.62 -30.11
CA GLU A 251 -46.13 -37.97 -29.61
C GLU A 251 -47.64 -38.09 -29.37
N MET A 252 -48.33 -38.92 -30.16
CA MET A 252 -49.76 -39.24 -30.01
C MET A 252 -50.16 -39.90 -28.67
N ASN A 253 -49.25 -39.97 -27.69
CA ASN A 253 -49.46 -40.66 -26.41
C ASN A 253 -50.08 -39.80 -25.29
N GLU A 254 -50.19 -38.48 -25.44
CA GLU A 254 -50.80 -37.59 -24.41
C GLU A 254 -52.30 -37.30 -24.63
N LEU A 255 -52.99 -38.00 -25.54
CA LEU A 255 -54.43 -37.83 -25.79
C LEU A 255 -55.37 -38.56 -24.80
N ASN A 256 -54.85 -39.18 -23.74
CA ASN A 256 -55.67 -39.81 -22.70
C ASN A 256 -55.30 -39.26 -21.32
N VAL A 257 -56.03 -38.26 -20.82
CA VAL A 257 -57.10 -38.33 -19.79
C VAL A 257 -57.80 -36.97 -19.71
#